data_AF-A0A848HSD9-F1
#
_entry.id   AF-A0A848HSD9-F1
#
_cell.length_a   1.000
_cell.length_b   1.000
_cell.length_c   1.000
_cell.angle_alpha   90.00
_cell.angle_beta   90.00
_cell.angle_gamma   90.00
#
_symmetry.space_group_name_H-M   'P 1'
#
loop_
_entity.id
_entity.type
_entity.pdbx_description
1 polymer ?
#
loop_
_entity_poly.entity_id
_entity_poly.type
_entity_poly.pdbx_seq_one_letter_code
_entity_poly.pdbx_strand_id
1 'polypeptide(L)'
;MLTFVRASGERLRETGSILWRCFYSVTLTILCSIGLAFIPQGIESLRLVSQPGWNFPVFAVSVASWSLAAWYSARLTLGRIFAGNAIVDCADTPYVQWLRAWLPRLLGVLPPTLLTVRYQLLGEPVLALAFAGAALALAIGAFVLAPHRWFGSPLSRLPGSEASLRFVELQKRTVITVVTAILLSFALPLAIWWKPVEVTSVVTAPALLCFAFGSWILFGDLVLTYYFRHFKLPSMAALPLLLFVLFSSWNDNLDILPFVNGRGFPLLASDAPDGSRTESSPASYSIRRISLDLA
;
A
#
# COMPACT_ATOMS: atom_id res chain seq x y z
N MET A 1 -24.26 19.19 -26.96
CA MET A 1 -24.50 18.50 -25.67
C MET A 1 -24.42 16.98 -25.79
N LEU A 2 -25.18 16.34 -26.70
CA LEU A 2 -25.13 14.88 -26.96
C LEU A 2 -23.74 14.31 -27.30
N THR A 3 -22.95 15.03 -28.11
CA THR A 3 -21.57 14.63 -28.46
C THR A 3 -20.63 14.64 -27.28
N PHE A 4 -20.77 15.62 -26.38
CA PHE A 4 -19.97 15.73 -25.15
C PHE A 4 -20.29 14.60 -24.16
N VAL A 5 -21.57 14.29 -23.99
CA VAL A 5 -22.02 13.18 -23.12
C VAL A 5 -21.49 11.85 -23.64
N ARG A 6 -21.57 11.60 -24.95
CA ARG A 6 -21.04 10.37 -25.56
C ARG A 6 -19.52 10.23 -25.42
N ALA A 7 -18.79 11.31 -25.70
CA ALA A 7 -17.33 11.33 -25.53
C ALA A 7 -16.91 11.11 -24.07
N SER A 8 -17.67 11.65 -23.11
CA SER A 8 -17.41 11.45 -21.68
C SER A 8 -17.71 10.01 -21.24
N GLY A 9 -18.79 9.41 -21.76
CA GLY A 9 -19.14 8.02 -21.50
C GLY A 9 -18.12 7.02 -22.05
N GLU A 10 -17.61 7.24 -23.26
CA GLU A 10 -16.56 6.41 -23.85
C GLU A 10 -15.25 6.49 -23.03
N ARG A 11 -14.82 7.69 -22.63
CA ARG A 11 -13.66 7.88 -21.75
C ARG A 11 -13.84 7.21 -20.39
N LEU A 12 -15.02 7.31 -19.77
CA LEU A 12 -15.29 6.67 -18.49
C LEU A 12 -15.18 5.14 -18.59
N ARG A 13 -15.67 4.57 -19.71
CA ARG A 13 -15.60 3.13 -19.98
C ARG A 13 -14.16 2.67 -20.21
N GLU A 14 -13.37 3.44 -20.95
CA GLU A 14 -11.93 3.19 -21.15
C GLU A 14 -11.18 3.22 -19.82
N THR A 15 -11.38 4.28 -19.02
CA THR A 15 -10.75 4.42 -17.69
C THR A 15 -11.15 3.31 -16.75
N GLY A 16 -12.44 2.97 -16.66
CA GLY A 16 -12.91 1.86 -15.84
C GLY A 16 -12.26 0.54 -16.23
N SER A 17 -12.10 0.28 -17.53
CA SER A 17 -11.44 -0.93 -18.01
C SER A 17 -9.93 -0.95 -17.72
N ILE A 18 -9.25 0.19 -17.78
CA ILE A 18 -7.83 0.34 -17.40
C ILE A 18 -7.67 0.10 -15.89
N LEU A 19 -8.45 0.80 -15.07
CA LEU A 19 -8.40 0.69 -13.61
C LEU A 19 -8.72 -0.73 -13.15
N TRP A 20 -9.63 -1.43 -13.83
CA TRP A 20 -9.94 -2.83 -13.52
C TRP A 20 -8.76 -3.78 -13.78
N ARG A 21 -7.85 -3.47 -14.72
CA ARG A 21 -6.66 -4.30 -14.98
C ARG A 21 -5.56 -4.13 -13.93
N CYS A 22 -5.49 -2.97 -13.31
CA CYS A 22 -4.54 -2.65 -12.24
C CYS A 22 -5.29 -2.41 -10.92
N PHE A 23 -6.38 -3.13 -10.70
CA PHE A 23 -7.30 -2.90 -9.59
C PHE A 23 -6.56 -2.90 -8.26
N TYR A 24 -5.68 -3.87 -8.01
CA TYR A 24 -4.96 -3.95 -6.74
C TYR A 24 -3.92 -2.87 -6.59
N SER A 25 -3.09 -2.62 -7.62
CA SER A 25 -2.13 -1.52 -7.55
C SER A 25 -2.81 -0.17 -7.33
N VAL A 26 -3.92 0.13 -7.99
CA VAL A 26 -4.65 1.39 -7.78
C VAL A 26 -5.28 1.43 -6.38
N THR A 27 -6.11 0.45 -6.04
CA THR A 27 -6.90 0.49 -4.81
C THR A 27 -6.02 0.38 -3.57
N LEU A 28 -5.11 -0.58 -3.51
CA LEU A 28 -4.24 -0.75 -2.35
C LEU A 28 -3.28 0.42 -2.23
N THR A 29 -2.71 0.94 -3.31
CA THR A 29 -1.83 2.12 -3.17
C THR A 29 -2.60 3.31 -2.62
N ILE A 30 -3.78 3.64 -3.17
CA ILE A 30 -4.58 4.78 -2.69
C ILE A 30 -5.05 4.55 -1.24
N LEU A 31 -5.68 3.41 -0.95
CA LEU A 31 -6.25 3.12 0.37
C LEU A 31 -5.17 3.01 1.44
N CYS A 32 -4.06 2.33 1.16
CA CYS A 32 -2.96 2.19 2.11
C CYS A 32 -2.22 3.52 2.33
N SER A 33 -2.04 4.33 1.28
CA SER A 33 -1.47 5.67 1.44
C SER A 33 -2.38 6.56 2.28
N ILE A 34 -3.69 6.58 2.00
CA ILE A 34 -4.66 7.32 2.82
C ILE A 34 -4.66 6.80 4.26
N GLY A 35 -4.66 5.48 4.44
CA GLY A 35 -4.67 4.83 5.73
C GLY A 35 -3.45 5.23 6.58
N LEU A 36 -2.25 5.19 6.01
CA LEU A 36 -1.05 5.61 6.73
C LEU A 36 -1.01 7.11 7.03
N ALA A 37 -1.46 7.96 6.11
CA ALA A 37 -1.31 9.41 6.24
C ALA A 37 -2.40 10.08 7.08
N PHE A 38 -3.63 9.57 7.07
CA PHE A 38 -4.80 10.27 7.64
C PHE A 38 -5.49 9.51 8.77
N ILE A 39 -5.31 8.20 8.91
CA ILE A 39 -5.91 7.44 10.01
C ILE A 39 -5.03 7.59 11.27
N PRO A 40 -5.60 7.81 12.47
CA PRO A 40 -4.85 7.98 13.71
C PRO A 40 -3.81 6.87 13.96
N GLN A 41 -4.18 5.61 13.75
CA GLN A 41 -3.29 4.45 13.89
C GLN A 41 -2.11 4.49 12.90
N GLY A 42 -2.35 4.98 11.68
CA GLY A 42 -1.30 5.19 10.68
C GLY A 42 -0.32 6.28 11.12
N ILE A 43 -0.85 7.39 11.65
CA ILE A 43 -0.06 8.51 12.15
C ILE A 43 0.82 8.11 13.34
N GLU A 44 0.28 7.34 14.28
CA GLU A 44 1.04 6.76 15.39
C GLU A 44 2.17 5.86 14.88
N SER A 45 1.89 5.03 13.89
CA SER A 45 2.89 4.18 13.24
C SER A 45 4.01 5.00 12.60
N LEU A 46 3.70 6.14 11.96
CA LEU A 46 4.70 7.04 11.38
C LEU A 46 5.57 7.73 12.43
N ARG A 47 5.01 8.05 13.61
CA ARG A 47 5.76 8.59 14.76
C ARG A 47 6.71 7.55 15.36
N LEU A 48 6.35 6.27 15.36
CA LEU A 48 7.25 5.21 15.82
C LEU A 48 8.49 5.10 14.92
N VAL A 49 8.33 5.35 13.62
CA VAL A 49 9.45 5.34 12.66
C VAL A 49 10.33 6.59 12.76
N SER A 50 9.79 7.72 13.20
CA SER A 50 10.57 8.97 13.31
C SER A 50 11.61 8.93 14.42
N GLN A 51 11.51 7.97 15.34
CA GLN A 51 12.50 7.78 16.38
C GLN A 51 13.87 7.40 15.77
N PRO A 52 14.98 8.00 16.25
CA PRO A 52 16.31 7.72 15.72
C PRO A 52 16.68 6.25 15.91
N GLY A 53 17.15 5.61 14.83
CA GLY A 53 17.58 4.21 14.86
C GLY A 53 17.44 3.52 13.51
N TRP A 54 17.49 2.18 13.52
CA TRP A 54 17.36 1.33 12.32
C TRP A 54 15.94 1.30 11.73
N ASN A 55 14.96 1.83 12.45
CA ASN A 55 13.55 1.80 12.04
C ASN A 55 13.30 2.59 10.75
N PHE A 56 13.91 3.78 10.63
CA PHE A 56 13.75 4.64 9.47
C PHE A 56 14.25 4.03 8.16
N PRO A 57 15.52 3.56 8.04
CA PRO A 57 16.00 3.00 6.79
C PRO A 57 15.22 1.74 6.38
N VAL A 58 14.85 0.87 7.33
CA VAL A 58 14.02 -0.31 7.05
C VAL A 58 12.65 0.10 6.53
N PHE A 59 12.03 1.11 7.15
CA PHE A 59 10.76 1.65 6.68
C PHE A 59 10.88 2.31 5.30
N ALA A 60 11.91 3.12 5.04
CA ALA A 60 12.13 3.74 3.74
C ALA A 60 12.30 2.70 2.62
N VAL A 61 13.04 1.62 2.89
CA VAL A 61 13.18 0.48 1.97
C VAL A 61 11.83 -0.20 1.74
N SER A 62 11.03 -0.40 2.79
CA SER A 62 9.71 -1.00 2.66
C SER A 62 8.76 -0.13 1.81
N VAL A 63 8.77 1.19 1.98
CA VAL A 63 7.98 2.14 1.17
C VAL A 63 8.46 2.13 -0.28
N ALA A 64 9.78 2.10 -0.52
CA ALA A 64 10.33 1.99 -1.87
C ALA A 64 9.92 0.67 -2.53
N SER A 65 9.92 -0.45 -1.79
CA SER A 65 9.48 -1.74 -2.30
C SER A 65 8.00 -1.76 -2.66
N TRP A 66 7.15 -1.16 -1.81
CA TRP A 66 5.71 -0.99 -2.08
C TRP A 66 5.47 -0.13 -3.31
N SER A 67 6.18 1.00 -3.42
CA SER A 67 6.11 1.91 -4.55
C SER A 67 6.53 1.25 -5.86
N LEU A 68 7.62 0.47 -5.83
CA LEU A 68 8.11 -0.28 -6.97
C LEU A 68 7.13 -1.40 -7.36
N ALA A 69 6.55 -2.10 -6.38
CA ALA A 69 5.52 -3.10 -6.64
C ALA A 69 4.31 -2.50 -7.36
N ALA A 70 3.80 -1.36 -6.87
CA ALA A 70 2.68 -0.65 -7.47
C ALA A 70 2.97 -0.18 -8.91
N TRP A 71 4.13 0.45 -9.12
CA TRP A 71 4.55 0.90 -10.44
C TRP A 71 4.77 -0.26 -11.43
N TYR A 72 5.48 -1.29 -10.99
CA TYR A 72 5.87 -2.41 -11.85
C TYR A 72 4.67 -3.29 -12.21
N SER A 73 3.80 -3.60 -11.24
CA SER A 73 2.59 -4.40 -11.50
C SER A 73 1.64 -3.69 -12.46
N ALA A 74 1.37 -2.39 -12.23
CA ALA A 74 0.52 -1.59 -13.12
C ALA A 74 1.11 -1.48 -14.52
N ARG A 75 2.42 -1.31 -14.64
CA ARG A 75 3.08 -1.27 -15.96
C ARG A 75 2.96 -2.61 -16.70
N LEU A 76 3.14 -3.73 -16.00
CA LEU A 76 3.04 -5.05 -16.61
C LEU A 76 1.62 -5.38 -17.08
N THR A 77 0.62 -5.11 -16.24
CA THR A 77 -0.79 -5.41 -16.57
C THR A 77 -1.33 -4.51 -17.67
N LEU A 78 -0.88 -3.25 -17.76
CA LEU A 78 -1.28 -2.31 -18.81
C LEU A 78 -0.50 -2.47 -20.11
N GLY A 79 0.75 -2.92 -20.06
CA GLY A 79 1.57 -3.15 -21.25
C GLY A 79 1.28 -4.49 -21.94
N ARG A 80 0.65 -5.44 -21.26
CA ARG A 80 0.30 -6.74 -21.86
C ARG A 80 -0.97 -6.65 -22.70
N ILE A 81 -0.89 -7.06 -23.96
CA ILE A 81 -2.08 -7.35 -24.78
C ILE A 81 -2.59 -8.74 -24.42
N PHE A 82 -3.78 -8.85 -23.83
CA PHE A 82 -4.41 -10.16 -23.59
C PHE A 82 -5.25 -10.54 -24.80
N ALA A 83 -5.36 -11.83 -25.12
CA ALA A 83 -6.10 -12.33 -26.28
C ALA A 83 -7.64 -12.17 -26.18
N GLY A 84 -8.14 -11.34 -25.26
CA GLY A 84 -9.56 -11.11 -25.03
C GLY A 84 -10.04 -9.79 -25.65
N ASN A 85 -11.34 -9.71 -25.94
CA ASN A 85 -12.02 -8.52 -26.49
C ASN A 85 -12.13 -7.36 -25.50
N ALA A 86 -11.15 -7.19 -24.61
CA ALA A 86 -11.15 -6.09 -23.67
C ALA A 86 -11.02 -4.78 -24.45
N ILE A 87 -11.90 -3.82 -24.15
CA ILE A 87 -11.98 -2.53 -24.84
C ILE A 87 -10.62 -1.84 -24.89
N VAL A 88 -9.84 -1.98 -23.82
CA VAL A 88 -8.48 -1.43 -23.71
C VAL A 88 -7.49 -2.07 -24.67
N ASP A 89 -7.68 -3.33 -25.10
CA ASP A 89 -6.79 -3.94 -26.12
C ASP A 89 -7.14 -3.48 -27.54
N CYS A 90 -8.40 -3.09 -27.79
CA CYS A 90 -8.88 -2.63 -29.09
C CYS A 90 -8.79 -1.10 -29.28
N ALA A 91 -8.78 -0.32 -28.20
CA ALA A 91 -8.76 1.13 -28.23
C ALA A 91 -7.32 1.68 -28.13
N ASP A 92 -6.87 2.32 -29.21
CA ASP A 92 -5.60 3.07 -29.27
C ASP A 92 -5.84 4.57 -29.33
N THR A 93 -6.69 5.08 -28.44
CA THR A 93 -6.91 6.51 -28.30
C THR A 93 -5.68 7.17 -27.65
N PRO A 94 -5.36 8.44 -27.97
CA PRO A 94 -4.26 9.17 -27.33
C PRO A 94 -4.46 9.28 -25.81
N TYR A 95 -5.71 9.28 -25.36
CA TYR A 95 -6.04 9.27 -23.93
C TYR A 95 -5.61 7.97 -23.24
N VAL A 96 -5.91 6.82 -23.84
CA VAL A 96 -5.50 5.51 -23.32
C VAL A 96 -3.97 5.39 -23.30
N GLN A 97 -3.28 5.87 -24.33
CA GLN A 97 -1.81 5.89 -24.37
C GLN A 97 -1.23 6.77 -23.27
N TRP A 98 -1.81 7.96 -23.05
CA TRP A 98 -1.44 8.85 -21.95
C TRP A 98 -1.64 8.17 -20.60
N LEU A 99 -2.79 7.54 -20.36
CA LEU A 99 -3.06 6.81 -19.11
C LEU A 99 -2.07 5.66 -18.89
N ARG A 100 -1.79 4.84 -19.91
CA ARG A 100 -0.81 3.74 -19.82
C ARG A 100 0.60 4.24 -19.45
N ALA A 101 0.96 5.44 -19.90
CA ALA A 101 2.26 6.03 -19.58
C ALA A 101 2.31 6.65 -18.18
N TRP A 102 1.24 7.36 -17.77
CA TRP A 102 1.24 8.15 -16.53
C TRP A 102 0.74 7.40 -15.30
N LEU A 103 -0.26 6.53 -15.44
CA LEU A 103 -0.89 5.86 -14.30
C LEU A 103 0.12 5.04 -13.47
N PRO A 104 0.98 4.17 -14.05
CA PRO A 104 1.97 3.45 -13.26
C PRO A 104 2.94 4.39 -12.52
N ARG A 105 3.35 5.49 -13.16
CA ARG A 105 4.30 6.46 -12.59
C ARG A 105 3.70 7.18 -11.40
N LEU A 106 2.44 7.60 -11.52
CA LEU A 106 1.70 8.21 -10.41
C LEU A 106 1.58 7.25 -9.24
N LEU A 107 1.23 5.98 -9.48
CA LEU A 107 1.12 4.97 -8.42
C LEU A 107 2.45 4.70 -7.71
N GLY A 108 3.59 4.72 -8.43
CA GLY A 108 4.90 4.56 -7.82
C GLY A 108 5.36 5.78 -6.99
N VAL A 109 4.98 6.99 -7.38
CA VAL A 109 5.41 8.22 -6.69
C VAL A 109 4.45 8.61 -5.55
N LEU A 110 3.21 8.11 -5.57
CA LEU A 110 2.17 8.48 -4.62
C LEU A 110 2.52 8.15 -3.15
N PRO A 111 2.95 6.94 -2.77
CA PRO A 111 3.29 6.65 -1.37
C PRO A 111 4.37 7.57 -0.77
N PRO A 112 5.56 7.74 -1.38
CA PRO A 112 6.60 8.57 -0.79
C PRO A 112 6.25 10.06 -0.79
N THR A 113 5.50 10.55 -1.79
CA THR A 113 5.04 11.96 -1.80
C THR A 113 4.04 12.24 -0.69
N LEU A 114 3.06 11.36 -0.48
CA LEU A 114 2.08 11.54 0.59
C LEU A 114 2.75 11.49 1.97
N LEU A 115 3.71 10.57 2.15
CA LEU A 115 4.50 10.49 3.38
C LEU A 115 5.37 11.73 3.59
N THR A 116 5.97 12.28 2.52
CA THR A 116 6.72 13.54 2.58
C THR A 116 5.86 14.66 3.15
N VAL A 117 4.67 14.87 2.57
CA VAL A 117 3.71 15.89 3.05
C VAL A 117 3.34 15.62 4.51
N ARG A 118 3.11 14.36 4.88
CA ARG A 118 2.72 14.02 6.24
C ARG A 118 3.83 14.27 7.26
N TYR A 119 5.08 13.94 6.96
CA TYR A 119 6.21 14.23 7.84
C TYR A 119 6.47 15.73 7.99
N GLN A 120 6.24 16.54 6.94
CA GLN A 120 6.27 18.01 7.08
C GLN A 120 5.20 18.49 8.08
N LEU A 121 3.97 17.98 7.98
CA LEU A 121 2.88 18.35 8.89
C LEU A 121 3.12 17.87 10.33
N LEU A 122 3.94 16.84 10.54
CA LEU A 122 4.33 16.35 11.86
C LEU A 122 5.49 17.13 12.47
N GLY A 123 6.10 18.08 11.74
CA GLY A 123 7.25 18.85 12.22
C GLY A 123 8.57 18.09 12.14
N GLU A 124 8.67 17.07 11.27
CA GLU A 124 9.85 16.22 11.08
C GLU A 124 10.51 16.47 9.70
N PRO A 125 11.16 17.63 9.49
CA PRO A 125 11.57 18.09 8.16
C PRO A 125 12.68 17.22 7.54
N VAL A 126 13.53 16.59 8.36
CA VAL A 126 14.62 15.72 7.89
C VAL A 126 14.06 14.45 7.24
N LEU A 127 13.05 13.85 7.86
CA LEU A 127 12.38 12.66 7.31
C LEU A 127 11.58 13.01 6.06
N ALA A 128 10.94 14.17 6.07
CA ALA A 128 10.28 14.68 4.88
C ALA A 128 11.27 14.89 3.72
N LEU A 129 12.47 15.44 3.97
CA LEU A 129 13.49 15.59 2.93
C LEU A 129 13.95 14.22 2.39
N ALA A 130 14.11 13.23 3.25
CA ALA A 130 14.49 11.89 2.84
C ALA A 130 13.42 11.23 1.97
N PHE A 131 12.13 11.36 2.32
CA PHE A 131 11.04 10.88 1.47
C PHE A 131 10.86 11.70 0.20
N ALA A 132 11.13 13.01 0.22
CA ALA A 132 11.16 13.84 -0.98
C ALA A 132 12.26 13.37 -1.93
N GLY A 133 13.45 13.05 -1.40
CA GLY A 133 14.55 12.45 -2.13
C GLY A 133 14.19 11.08 -2.70
N ALA A 134 13.53 10.22 -1.92
CA ALA A 134 13.06 8.91 -2.39
C ALA A 134 11.98 9.05 -3.48
N ALA A 135 11.02 9.95 -3.31
CA ALA A 135 10.00 10.27 -4.31
C ALA A 135 10.64 10.75 -5.61
N LEU A 136 11.62 11.66 -5.50
CA LEU A 136 12.36 12.19 -6.64
C LEU A 136 13.20 11.10 -7.32
N ALA A 137 13.91 10.27 -6.56
CA ALA A 137 14.69 9.17 -7.09
C ALA A 137 13.80 8.13 -7.81
N LEU A 138 12.63 7.82 -7.25
CA LEU A 138 11.64 6.95 -7.87
C LEU A 138 11.03 7.59 -9.11
N ALA A 139 10.72 8.89 -9.07
CA ALA A 139 10.26 9.62 -10.24
C ALA A 139 11.32 9.61 -11.34
N ILE A 140 12.58 9.94 -11.04
CA ILE A 140 13.69 9.90 -12.00
C ILE A 140 13.90 8.47 -12.52
N GLY A 141 13.90 7.46 -11.65
CA GLY A 141 14.00 6.06 -12.06
C GLY A 141 12.88 5.64 -13.01
N ALA A 142 11.63 5.96 -12.66
CA ALA A 142 10.43 5.64 -13.44
C ALA A 142 10.31 6.43 -14.74
N PHE A 143 10.78 7.68 -14.79
CA PHE A 143 10.73 8.57 -15.96
C PHE A 143 11.95 8.41 -16.89
N VAL A 144 13.16 8.35 -16.34
CA VAL A 144 14.42 8.51 -17.10
C VAL A 144 15.08 7.16 -17.40
N LEU A 145 15.12 6.24 -16.44
CA LEU A 145 15.95 5.03 -16.55
C LEU A 145 15.19 3.76 -16.98
N ALA A 146 13.89 3.70 -16.69
CA ALA A 146 13.09 2.49 -16.83
C ALA A 146 12.49 2.15 -18.21
N PRO A 147 12.39 3.05 -19.21
CA PRO A 147 11.97 2.62 -20.56
C PRO A 147 13.07 1.83 -21.30
N HIS A 148 14.34 2.24 -21.15
CA HIS A 148 15.38 1.86 -22.10
C HIS A 148 16.29 0.70 -21.71
N ARG A 149 16.57 0.47 -20.42
CA ARG A 149 17.62 -0.47 -20.01
C ARG A 149 17.14 -1.86 -19.62
N TRP A 150 15.95 -1.97 -19.02
CA TRP A 150 15.47 -3.25 -18.48
C TRP A 150 14.71 -4.08 -19.53
N PHE A 151 14.19 -3.43 -20.57
CA PHE A 151 13.34 -4.05 -21.60
C PHE A 151 13.78 -3.77 -23.04
N GLY A 152 14.85 -2.98 -23.23
CA GLY A 152 15.40 -2.70 -24.56
C GLY A 152 16.31 -3.82 -25.03
N SER A 153 15.81 -4.67 -25.93
CA SER A 153 16.71 -5.28 -26.92
C SER A 153 17.20 -4.17 -27.86
N PRO A 154 18.45 -4.21 -28.35
CA PRO A 154 18.93 -3.27 -29.36
C PRO A 154 18.19 -3.37 -30.72
N LEU A 155 17.22 -4.29 -30.86
CA LEU A 155 16.45 -4.52 -32.09
C LEU A 155 15.28 -3.53 -32.31
N SER A 156 14.93 -2.70 -31.32
CA SER A 156 13.91 -1.64 -31.49
C SER A 156 14.44 -0.39 -32.22
N ARG A 157 15.62 -0.47 -32.86
CA ARG A 157 16.29 0.62 -33.60
C ARG A 157 15.98 0.60 -35.10
N LEU A 158 14.76 0.26 -35.49
CA LEU A 158 14.31 0.48 -36.87
C LEU A 158 13.59 1.84 -36.94
N PRO A 159 14.04 2.77 -37.80
CA PRO A 159 13.37 4.06 -37.98
C PRO A 159 11.97 3.79 -38.56
N GLY A 160 10.93 4.17 -37.81
CA GLY A 160 9.53 3.88 -38.12
C GLY A 160 8.81 2.95 -37.12
N SER A 161 9.53 2.38 -36.14
CA SER A 161 8.91 1.59 -35.05
C SER A 161 8.79 2.48 -33.81
N GLU A 162 7.61 3.10 -33.63
CA GLU A 162 7.25 3.63 -32.32
C GLU A 162 7.35 2.50 -31.30
N ALA A 163 8.30 2.61 -30.37
CA ALA A 163 8.58 1.62 -29.34
C ALA A 163 7.27 1.24 -28.63
N SER A 164 6.69 0.11 -29.02
CA SER A 164 5.34 -0.23 -28.63
C SER A 164 5.30 -0.42 -27.11
N LEU A 165 4.52 0.42 -26.43
CA LEU A 165 4.11 0.25 -25.02
C LEU A 165 3.39 -1.09 -24.75
N ARG A 166 3.22 -1.91 -25.79
CA ARG A 166 2.51 -3.17 -25.82
C ARG A 166 3.45 -4.33 -26.13
N PHE A 167 3.25 -5.45 -25.44
CA PHE A 167 3.95 -6.71 -25.70
C PHE A 167 2.99 -7.91 -25.73
N VAL A 168 3.26 -8.82 -26.68
CA VAL A 168 2.49 -10.04 -26.95
C VAL A 168 3.03 -11.26 -26.18
N GLU A 169 4.27 -11.21 -25.70
CA GLU A 169 4.85 -12.22 -24.81
C GLU A 169 5.75 -11.54 -23.78
N LEU A 170 5.88 -12.16 -22.60
CA LEU A 170 6.83 -11.66 -21.59
C LEU A 170 8.23 -12.11 -21.96
N GLN A 171 9.14 -11.14 -22.02
CA GLN A 171 10.55 -11.44 -22.10
C GLN A 171 10.97 -12.32 -20.90
N LYS A 172 11.79 -13.35 -21.13
CA LYS A 172 12.27 -14.27 -20.08
C LYS A 172 12.84 -13.54 -18.86
N ARG A 173 13.53 -12.42 -19.07
CA ARG A 173 14.06 -11.56 -17.98
C ARG A 173 12.94 -11.02 -17.09
N THR A 174 11.87 -10.49 -17.67
CA THR A 174 10.68 -10.01 -16.95
C THR A 174 10.05 -11.11 -16.11
N VAL A 175 9.92 -12.32 -16.67
CA VAL A 175 9.37 -13.46 -15.94
C VAL A 175 10.25 -13.80 -14.74
N ILE A 176 11.57 -13.86 -14.92
CA ILE A 176 12.50 -14.11 -13.81
C ILE A 176 12.36 -13.02 -12.75
N THR A 177 12.33 -11.74 -13.13
CA THR A 177 12.15 -10.62 -12.17
C THR A 177 10.84 -10.75 -11.40
N VAL A 178 9.73 -11.06 -12.08
CA VAL A 178 8.42 -11.26 -11.46
C VAL A 178 8.45 -12.43 -10.48
N VAL A 179 8.96 -13.59 -10.90
CA VAL A 179 9.03 -14.78 -10.05
C VAL A 179 9.91 -14.51 -8.85
N THR A 180 11.07 -13.88 -9.02
CA THR A 180 11.95 -13.51 -7.91
C THR A 180 11.26 -12.53 -6.97
N ALA A 181 10.54 -11.52 -7.46
CA ALA A 181 9.81 -10.57 -6.63
C ALA A 181 8.70 -11.25 -5.81
N ILE A 182 7.96 -12.18 -6.43
CA ILE A 182 6.94 -12.98 -5.74
C ILE A 182 7.61 -13.86 -4.67
N LEU A 183 8.66 -14.61 -5.01
CA LEU A 183 9.37 -15.44 -4.03
C LEU A 183 9.95 -14.62 -2.87
N LEU A 184 10.50 -13.43 -3.16
CA LEU A 184 11.01 -12.52 -2.15
C LEU A 184 9.89 -11.99 -1.23
N SER A 185 8.69 -11.78 -1.77
CA SER A 185 7.51 -11.39 -0.97
C SER A 185 7.10 -12.48 0.03
N PHE A 186 7.38 -13.76 -0.26
CA PHE A 186 7.16 -14.87 0.67
C PHE A 186 8.31 -15.07 1.68
N ALA A 187 9.50 -14.52 1.42
CA ALA A 187 10.64 -14.69 2.32
C ALA A 187 10.39 -14.05 3.69
N LEU A 188 9.77 -12.87 3.72
CA LEU A 188 9.45 -12.16 4.97
C LEU A 188 8.43 -12.92 5.84
N PRO A 189 7.26 -13.35 5.34
CA PRO A 189 6.32 -14.15 6.15
C PRO A 189 6.93 -15.50 6.57
N LEU A 190 7.74 -16.14 5.73
CA LEU A 190 8.47 -17.37 6.14
C LEU A 190 9.47 -17.09 7.26
N ALA A 191 10.19 -15.96 7.21
CA ALA A 191 11.11 -15.55 8.25
C ALA A 191 10.37 -15.28 9.58
N ILE A 192 9.22 -14.59 9.53
CA ILE A 192 8.37 -14.36 10.71
C ILE A 192 7.86 -15.68 11.28
N TRP A 193 7.47 -16.62 10.43
CA TRP A 193 7.01 -17.94 10.85
C TRP A 193 8.11 -18.74 11.54
N TRP A 194 9.35 -18.63 11.06
CA TRP A 194 10.50 -19.35 11.62
C TRP A 194 11.04 -18.72 12.92
N LYS A 195 11.17 -17.39 12.96
CA LYS A 195 11.78 -16.61 14.05
C LYS A 195 11.02 -15.30 14.29
N PRO A 196 9.83 -15.37 14.91
CA PRO A 196 8.96 -14.20 15.03
C PRO A 196 9.60 -13.09 15.87
N VAL A 197 10.31 -13.43 16.95
CA VAL A 197 10.89 -12.45 17.88
C VAL A 197 12.08 -11.73 17.26
N GLU A 198 12.98 -12.45 16.59
CA GLU A 198 14.16 -11.85 15.99
C GLU A 198 13.85 -11.03 14.74
N VAL A 199 12.82 -11.42 13.97
CA VAL A 199 12.42 -10.65 12.78
C VAL A 199 11.64 -9.39 13.20
N THR A 200 10.75 -9.48 14.18
CA THR A 200 9.96 -8.31 14.63
C THR A 200 10.78 -7.31 15.44
N SER A 201 11.92 -7.73 16.02
CA SER A 201 12.86 -6.80 16.67
C SER A 201 13.65 -5.95 15.67
N VAL A 202 13.84 -6.42 14.44
CA VAL A 202 14.56 -5.71 13.38
C VAL A 202 13.60 -4.99 12.43
N VAL A 203 12.52 -5.66 12.04
CA VAL A 203 11.52 -5.13 11.10
C VAL A 203 10.32 -4.65 11.89
N THR A 204 10.22 -3.33 12.02
CA THR A 204 9.13 -2.69 12.75
C THR A 204 7.77 -2.95 12.11
N ALA A 205 6.72 -2.93 12.92
CA ALA A 205 5.33 -3.05 12.46
C ALA A 205 4.98 -2.17 11.25
N PRO A 206 5.31 -0.86 11.20
CA PRO A 206 5.07 -0.03 10.02
C PRO A 206 5.81 -0.51 8.77
N ALA A 207 7.03 -1.01 8.89
CA ALA A 207 7.77 -1.54 7.75
C ALA A 207 7.18 -2.87 7.26
N LEU A 208 6.82 -3.76 8.19
CA LEU A 208 6.11 -5.02 7.89
C LEU A 208 4.80 -4.74 7.13
N LEU A 209 4.06 -3.72 7.56
CA LEU A 209 2.81 -3.31 6.92
C LEU A 209 3.05 -2.83 5.47
N CYS A 210 4.06 -2.00 5.22
CA CYS A 210 4.41 -1.58 3.85
C CYS A 210 4.86 -2.75 2.97
N PHE A 211 5.65 -3.69 3.50
CA PHE A 211 5.99 -4.91 2.75
C PHE A 211 4.76 -5.77 2.44
N ALA A 212 3.82 -5.87 3.39
CA ALA A 212 2.56 -6.56 3.16
C ALA A 212 1.75 -5.90 2.03
N PHE A 213 1.67 -4.56 1.99
CA PHE A 213 1.01 -3.84 0.89
C PHE A 213 1.65 -4.13 -0.47
N GLY A 214 2.98 -4.08 -0.56
CA GLY A 214 3.69 -4.46 -1.78
C GLY A 214 3.40 -5.90 -2.20
N SER A 215 3.38 -6.83 -1.23
CA SER A 215 3.11 -8.25 -1.46
C SER A 215 1.67 -8.49 -1.95
N TRP A 216 0.68 -7.83 -1.35
CA TRP A 216 -0.71 -7.91 -1.78
C TRP A 216 -0.92 -7.36 -3.18
N ILE A 217 -0.25 -6.26 -3.54
CA ILE A 217 -0.29 -5.71 -4.89
C ILE A 217 0.30 -6.70 -5.90
N LEU A 218 1.49 -7.24 -5.64
CA LEU A 218 2.12 -8.23 -6.52
C LEU A 218 1.25 -9.47 -6.67
N PHE A 219 0.72 -10.00 -5.58
CA PHE A 219 -0.16 -11.17 -5.61
C PHE A 219 -1.46 -10.88 -6.37
N GLY A 220 -2.15 -9.79 -6.06
CA GLY A 220 -3.42 -9.45 -6.69
C GLY A 220 -3.30 -9.16 -8.19
N ASP A 221 -2.34 -8.34 -8.59
CA ASP A 221 -2.17 -7.97 -10.00
C ASP A 221 -1.52 -9.10 -10.82
N LEU A 222 -0.52 -9.81 -10.28
CA LEU A 222 0.22 -10.81 -11.06
C LEU A 222 -0.41 -12.21 -10.99
N VAL A 223 -0.91 -12.61 -9.83
CA VAL A 223 -1.51 -13.94 -9.65
C VAL A 223 -3.00 -13.88 -9.94
N LEU A 224 -3.77 -13.03 -9.27
CA LEU A 224 -5.24 -13.04 -9.42
C LEU A 224 -5.73 -12.42 -10.74
N THR A 225 -4.94 -11.52 -11.33
CA THR A 225 -5.32 -10.82 -12.57
C THR A 225 -4.52 -11.31 -13.77
N TYR A 226 -3.20 -11.15 -13.76
CA TYR A 226 -2.35 -11.46 -14.92
C TYR A 226 -2.34 -12.95 -15.27
N TYR A 227 -2.10 -13.84 -14.30
CA TYR A 227 -2.04 -15.29 -14.52
C TYR A 227 -3.37 -15.83 -15.08
N PHE A 228 -4.51 -15.53 -14.44
CA PHE A 228 -5.82 -15.98 -14.94
C PHE A 228 -6.10 -15.50 -16.36
N ARG A 229 -5.82 -14.23 -16.67
CA ARG A 229 -6.00 -13.69 -18.02
C ARG A 229 -5.06 -14.31 -19.04
N HIS A 230 -3.85 -14.69 -18.65
CA HIS A 230 -2.92 -15.40 -19.52
C HIS A 230 -3.50 -16.74 -19.99
N PHE A 231 -4.19 -17.46 -19.09
CA PHE A 231 -4.90 -18.72 -19.39
C PHE A 231 -6.31 -18.52 -19.95
N LYS A 232 -6.69 -17.30 -20.38
CA LYS A 232 -8.02 -16.95 -20.90
C LYS A 232 -9.16 -17.19 -19.90
N LEU A 233 -8.87 -17.24 -18.60
CA LEU A 233 -9.84 -17.35 -17.53
C LEU A 233 -10.35 -15.96 -17.10
N PRO A 234 -11.55 -15.88 -16.49
CA PRO A 234 -12.03 -14.62 -15.92
C PRO A 234 -11.09 -14.13 -14.81
N SER A 235 -10.92 -12.81 -14.75
CA SER A 235 -10.10 -12.14 -13.74
C SER A 235 -10.67 -12.40 -12.35
N MET A 236 -9.87 -12.94 -11.44
CA MET A 236 -10.26 -13.19 -10.04
C MET A 236 -10.03 -11.96 -9.14
N ALA A 237 -9.96 -10.76 -9.72
CA ALA A 237 -9.70 -9.52 -9.01
C ALA A 237 -10.77 -9.19 -7.95
N ALA A 238 -12.00 -9.65 -8.14
CA ALA A 238 -13.09 -9.48 -7.18
C ALA A 238 -13.08 -10.53 -6.06
N LEU A 239 -12.23 -11.57 -6.14
CA LEU A 239 -12.23 -12.68 -5.21
C LEU A 239 -12.04 -12.24 -3.75
N PRO A 240 -11.08 -11.36 -3.40
CA PRO A 240 -10.92 -10.94 -2.00
C PRO A 240 -12.13 -10.17 -1.46
N LEU A 241 -12.82 -9.40 -2.31
CA LEU A 241 -14.04 -8.69 -1.92
C LEU A 241 -15.19 -9.67 -1.68
N LEU A 242 -15.30 -10.70 -2.52
CA LEU A 242 -16.27 -11.77 -2.34
C LEU A 242 -15.98 -12.56 -1.05
N LEU A 243 -14.72 -12.93 -0.80
CA LEU A 243 -14.31 -13.59 0.45
C LEU A 243 -14.60 -12.69 1.65
N PHE A 244 -14.28 -11.39 1.57
CA PHE A 244 -14.58 -10.44 2.63
C PHE A 244 -16.07 -10.41 2.96
N VAL A 245 -16.96 -10.35 1.97
CA VAL A 245 -18.41 -10.38 2.18
C VAL A 245 -18.86 -11.71 2.79
N LEU A 246 -18.36 -12.84 2.28
CA LEU A 246 -18.74 -14.16 2.77
C LEU A 246 -18.28 -14.42 4.21
N PHE A 247 -17.10 -13.93 4.58
CA PHE A 247 -16.52 -14.11 5.90
C PHE A 247 -16.79 -12.94 6.86
N SER A 248 -17.48 -11.88 6.41
CA SER A 248 -17.79 -10.72 7.26
C SER A 248 -18.68 -11.07 8.44
N SER A 249 -19.49 -12.12 8.33
CA SER A 249 -20.38 -12.59 9.41
C SER A 249 -19.65 -13.38 10.50
N TRP A 250 -18.49 -13.95 10.20
CA TRP A 250 -17.59 -14.59 11.16
C TRP A 250 -16.60 -13.60 11.82
N ASN A 251 -16.69 -12.32 11.46
CA ASN A 251 -15.84 -11.29 12.03
C ASN A 251 -16.53 -10.70 13.28
N ASP A 252 -16.26 -11.27 14.44
CA ASP A 252 -16.83 -10.88 15.75
C ASP A 252 -16.38 -9.47 16.25
N ASN A 253 -15.72 -8.68 15.41
CA ASN A 253 -15.28 -7.31 15.74
C ASN A 253 -16.42 -6.31 16.00
N LEU A 254 -17.68 -6.71 15.80
CA LEU A 254 -18.85 -5.86 16.07
C LEU A 254 -19.21 -5.74 17.56
N ASP A 255 -18.65 -6.59 18.43
CA ASP A 255 -18.94 -6.58 19.88
C ASP A 255 -18.09 -5.60 20.69
N ILE A 256 -17.22 -4.82 20.05
CA ILE A 256 -16.47 -3.76 20.73
C ILE A 256 -17.38 -2.53 20.85
N LEU A 257 -18.26 -2.55 21.86
CA LEU A 257 -19.08 -1.40 22.23
C LEU A 257 -18.19 -0.15 22.40
N PRO A 258 -18.52 0.97 21.74
CA PRO A 258 -17.78 2.20 21.95
C PRO A 258 -17.93 2.60 23.42
N PHE A 259 -16.80 2.86 24.07
CA PHE A 259 -16.72 3.39 25.42
C PHE A 259 -17.28 4.83 25.40
N VAL A 260 -18.61 4.94 25.34
CA VAL A 260 -19.33 6.21 25.35
C VAL A 260 -19.55 6.60 26.81
N ASN A 261 -18.98 7.75 27.18
CA ASN A 261 -19.26 8.49 28.41
C ASN A 261 -18.76 7.89 29.74
N GLY A 262 -17.47 7.60 29.87
CA GLY A 262 -16.77 7.65 31.17
C GLY A 262 -17.32 6.76 32.29
N ARG A 263 -18.24 5.84 32.01
CA ARG A 263 -18.71 4.81 32.92
C ARG A 263 -18.03 3.53 32.50
N GLY A 264 -16.92 3.26 33.18
CA GLY A 264 -16.28 1.96 33.13
C GLY A 264 -17.29 0.86 33.38
N PHE A 265 -17.02 -0.28 32.75
CA PHE A 265 -17.66 -1.55 33.02
C PHE A 265 -17.95 -1.74 34.52
N PRO A 266 -19.16 -2.17 34.91
CA PRO A 266 -19.34 -2.85 36.18
C PRO A 266 -18.66 -4.22 36.06
N LEU A 267 -17.36 -4.25 36.27
CA LEU A 267 -16.66 -5.49 36.62
C LEU A 267 -17.22 -5.93 37.97
N LEU A 268 -18.07 -6.96 37.95
CA LEU A 268 -18.32 -7.87 39.07
C LEU A 268 -18.68 -7.19 40.40
N ALA A 269 -19.89 -6.63 40.47
CA ALA A 269 -20.65 -6.60 41.72
C ALA A 269 -21.49 -7.89 41.80
N SER A 270 -20.85 -9.01 42.13
CA SER A 270 -21.52 -10.22 42.63
C SER A 270 -20.66 -10.78 43.74
N ASP A 271 -21.24 -10.81 44.93
CA ASP A 271 -20.82 -11.57 46.10
C ASP A 271 -19.70 -11.00 46.97
N ALA A 272 -20.05 -9.94 47.71
CA ALA A 272 -19.58 -9.81 49.08
C ALA A 272 -20.38 -10.77 49.98
N PRO A 273 -19.76 -11.66 50.78
CA PRO A 273 -20.34 -12.07 52.04
C PRO A 273 -20.00 -11.03 53.10
N ASP A 274 -21.05 -10.51 53.74
CA ASP A 274 -20.99 -9.71 54.95
C ASP A 274 -20.06 -10.35 55.99
N GLY A 275 -19.08 -9.59 56.45
CA GLY A 275 -18.04 -10.06 57.36
C GLY A 275 -17.41 -8.90 58.12
N SER A 276 -18.16 -8.36 59.08
CA SER A 276 -17.73 -7.44 60.13
C SER A 276 -16.29 -7.67 60.64
N ARG A 277 -15.45 -6.63 60.68
CA ARG A 277 -14.71 -6.20 61.90
C ARG A 277 -13.66 -5.09 61.67
N THR A 278 -13.91 -3.95 62.34
CA THR A 278 -13.01 -3.14 63.20
C THR A 278 -11.63 -2.66 62.73
N GLU A 279 -11.54 -1.33 62.69
CA GLU A 279 -10.52 -0.45 63.31
C GLU A 279 -9.05 -0.44 62.82
N SER A 280 -8.68 0.74 62.32
CA SER A 280 -7.62 1.63 62.84
C SER A 280 -6.47 2.04 61.89
N SER A 281 -6.39 3.36 61.73
CA SER A 281 -5.20 4.22 61.63
C SER A 281 -4.85 4.83 60.25
N PRO A 282 -4.70 6.17 60.17
CA PRO A 282 -4.38 6.90 58.95
C PRO A 282 -2.85 7.13 58.82
N ALA A 283 -2.29 6.82 57.64
CA ALA A 283 -0.94 7.23 57.29
C ALA A 283 -0.98 8.43 56.33
N SER A 284 -0.44 9.54 56.83
CA SER A 284 -0.14 10.79 56.13
C SER A 284 0.50 10.60 54.75
N TYR A 285 -0.07 11.23 53.73
CA TYR A 285 0.67 11.63 52.53
C TYR A 285 0.76 13.15 52.46
N SER A 286 1.97 13.64 52.69
CA SER A 286 2.38 15.04 52.61
C SER A 286 2.43 15.49 51.15
N ILE A 287 1.53 16.40 50.77
CA ILE A 287 1.57 17.12 49.48
C ILE A 287 2.51 18.32 49.65
N ARG A 288 3.69 18.22 49.03
CA ARG A 288 4.67 19.31 48.95
C ARG A 288 4.22 20.31 47.89
N ARG A 289 3.75 21.49 48.32
CA ARG A 289 3.55 22.67 47.45
C ARG A 289 4.89 23.11 46.88
N ILE A 290 4.98 23.25 45.56
CA ILE A 290 6.04 24.03 44.90
C ILE A 290 5.49 25.44 44.74
N SER A 291 6.11 26.36 45.48
CA SER A 291 5.94 27.80 45.38
C SER A 291 6.51 28.28 44.05
N LEU A 292 5.71 29.06 43.31
CA LEU A 292 6.14 29.84 42.16
C LEU A 292 5.94 31.31 42.54
N ASP A 293 7.02 31.96 42.95
CA ASP A 293 7.14 33.41 43.01
C ASP A 293 8.38 33.82 42.20
N LEU A 294 8.08 34.52 41.11
CA LEU A 294 8.74 35.70 40.54
C LEU A 294 10.27 35.72 40.35
N ALA A 295 10.66 35.83 39.07
CA ALA A 295 11.51 36.91 38.57
C ALA A 295 11.00 37.33 37.18
#